data_AF-A0A847AGQ9-F1
#
_entry.id   AF-A0A847AGQ9-F1
#
_cell.length_a   1.000
_cell.length_b   1.000
_cell.length_c   1.000
_cell.angle_alpha   90.00
_cell.angle_beta   90.00
_cell.angle_gamma   90.00
#
_symmetry.space_group_name_H-M   'P 1'
#
loop_
_entity.id
_entity.type
_entity.pdbx_description
1 polymer ?
#
loop_
_entity_poly.entity_id
_entity_poly.type
_entity_poly.pdbx_seq_one_letter_code
_entity_poly.pdbx_strand_id
1 'polypeptide(L)'
;MKRPFDDKKPALWITATLAAAAVVPAVILLKKARRSNAFPLDQTLCVEMIPYQAPFYSFSYTPETAPRFRFTQAHELVIQKDRQWENLGVMEEFELDETCFDKLFFTGRDWEFARIRKKNSMAWRLDAADEQRAGFYYLLHQKNGGIYLAHGYHTDGRDSPDSQSSIIRWLFKMETADSD
;
A
#
# COMPACT_ATOMS: atom_id res chain seq x y z
N MET A 1 13.88 23.03 69.59
CA MET A 1 14.66 21.80 69.31
C MET A 1 13.69 20.66 69.07
N LYS A 2 13.65 20.14 67.83
CA LYS A 2 13.16 18.83 67.34
C LYS A 2 12.61 18.97 65.91
N ARG A 3 13.44 18.62 64.92
CA ARG A 3 12.98 17.91 63.71
C ARG A 3 12.98 16.42 64.06
N PRO A 4 12.07 15.65 63.48
CA PRO A 4 12.50 14.41 62.86
C PRO A 4 12.01 14.40 61.42
N PHE A 5 12.96 14.48 60.49
CA PHE A 5 12.72 14.02 59.13
C PHE A 5 12.63 12.49 59.22
N ASP A 6 11.49 11.96 58.79
CA ASP A 6 11.23 10.53 58.72
C ASP A 6 11.86 10.01 57.42
N ASP A 7 12.99 9.31 57.57
CA ASP A 7 13.66 8.59 56.50
C ASP A 7 12.98 7.23 56.32
N LYS A 8 12.32 7.00 55.18
CA LYS A 8 12.19 5.66 54.58
C LYS A 8 11.70 5.65 53.13
N LYS A 9 12.57 5.06 52.29
CA LYS A 9 12.39 4.50 50.93
C LYS A 9 12.60 5.46 49.73
N PRO A 10 13.86 5.88 49.46
CA PRO A 10 14.21 6.54 48.20
C PRO A 10 14.08 5.63 46.96
N ALA A 11 13.97 4.31 47.14
CA ALA A 11 13.99 3.34 46.05
C ALA A 11 12.72 3.30 45.17
N LEU A 12 11.55 3.72 45.68
CA LEU A 12 10.28 3.62 44.93
C LEU A 12 10.05 4.80 43.97
N TRP A 13 10.59 5.98 44.28
CA TRP A 13 10.39 7.17 43.44
C TRP A 13 11.33 7.17 42.23
N ILE A 14 12.54 6.62 42.39
CA ILE A 14 13.56 6.53 41.33
C ILE A 14 13.14 5.51 40.25
N THR A 15 12.54 4.38 40.64
CA THR A 15 12.01 3.39 39.67
C THR A 15 10.78 3.91 38.93
N ALA A 16 9.90 4.67 39.59
CA ALA A 16 8.75 5.30 38.96
C ALA A 16 9.15 6.37 37.92
N THR A 17 10.20 7.16 38.18
CA THR A 17 10.69 8.16 37.21
C THR A 17 11.40 7.52 36.01
N LEU A 18 12.19 6.46 36.22
CA LEU A 18 12.86 5.75 35.14
C LEU A 18 11.87 5.00 34.22
N ALA A 19 10.81 4.41 34.79
CA ALA A 19 9.74 3.78 34.02
C ALA A 19 8.94 4.80 33.20
N ALA A 20 8.59 5.96 33.77
CA ALA A 20 7.89 7.03 33.04
C ALA A 20 8.75 7.63 31.91
N ALA A 21 10.06 7.74 32.11
CA ALA A 21 11.00 8.25 31.11
C ALA A 21 11.17 7.32 29.89
N ALA A 22 10.93 6.01 30.03
CA ALA A 22 10.96 5.06 28.91
C ALA A 22 9.63 4.97 28.13
N VAL A 23 8.50 5.20 28.82
CA VAL A 23 7.17 5.12 28.20
C VAL A 23 6.92 6.25 27.20
N VAL A 24 7.33 7.48 27.51
CA VAL A 24 7.09 8.64 26.62
C VAL A 24 7.80 8.50 25.26
N PRO A 25 9.12 8.19 25.18
CA PRO A 25 9.80 7.92 23.92
C PRO A 25 9.21 6.74 23.16
N ALA A 26 8.85 5.65 23.86
CA ALA A 26 8.22 4.49 23.24
C ALA A 26 6.89 4.85 22.57
N VAL A 27 6.02 5.62 23.26
CA VAL A 27 4.75 6.10 22.71
C VAL A 27 4.96 7.03 21.53
N ILE A 28 5.97 7.91 21.56
CA ILE A 28 6.30 8.80 20.43
C ILE A 28 6.78 8.00 19.22
N LEU A 29 7.65 7.01 19.42
CA LEU A 29 8.15 6.12 18.35
C LEU A 29 7.01 5.29 17.76
N LEU A 30 6.13 4.74 18.59
CA LEU A 30 4.92 4.03 18.16
C LEU A 30 3.99 4.93 17.35
N LYS A 31 3.74 6.17 17.79
CA LYS A 31 2.92 7.13 17.04
C LYS A 31 3.57 7.51 15.71
N LYS A 32 4.90 7.70 15.68
CA LYS A 32 5.65 8.00 14.45
C LYS A 32 5.60 6.83 13.47
N ALA A 33 5.81 5.60 13.94
CA ALA A 33 5.72 4.38 13.13
C ALA A 33 4.28 4.14 12.62
N ARG A 34 3.26 4.45 13.42
CA ARG A 34 1.86 4.33 13.02
C ARG A 34 1.45 5.39 12.00
N ARG A 35 1.98 6.62 12.12
CA ARG A 35 1.80 7.68 11.11
C ARG A 35 2.55 7.38 9.82
N SER A 36 3.77 6.83 9.89
CA SER A 36 4.52 6.44 8.69
C SER A 36 3.89 5.24 7.96
N ASN A 37 3.12 4.43 8.69
CA ASN A 37 2.37 3.30 8.13
C ASN A 37 0.89 3.64 7.89
N ALA A 38 0.48 4.92 7.94
CA ALA A 38 -0.87 5.28 7.52
C ALA A 38 -0.88 5.34 5.98
N PHE A 39 -1.94 4.82 5.35
CA PHE A 39 -2.08 4.96 3.91
C PHE A 39 -2.26 6.46 3.56
N PRO A 40 -1.53 6.99 2.56
CA PRO A 40 -1.58 8.40 2.19
C PRO A 40 -2.84 8.72 1.34
N LEU A 41 -3.99 8.80 1.99
CA LEU A 41 -5.25 9.20 1.36
C LEU A 41 -5.15 10.61 0.78
N ASP A 42 -5.83 10.82 -0.36
CA ASP A 42 -5.91 12.07 -1.15
C ASP A 42 -4.57 12.62 -1.66
N GLN A 43 -3.45 11.95 -1.38
CA GLN A 43 -2.14 12.31 -1.90
C GLN A 43 -1.96 11.78 -3.32
N THR A 44 -1.17 12.50 -4.10
CA THR A 44 -0.80 12.04 -5.44
C THR A 44 0.28 10.98 -5.31
N LEU A 45 0.04 9.81 -5.88
CA LEU A 45 0.97 8.70 -5.97
C LEU A 45 1.62 8.71 -7.36
N CYS A 46 2.95 8.71 -7.37
CA CYS A 46 3.79 8.55 -8.55
C CYS A 46 4.41 7.15 -8.56
N VAL A 47 4.79 6.69 -9.75
CA VAL A 47 5.53 5.43 -9.89
C VAL A 47 7.00 5.68 -9.60
N GLU A 48 7.51 5.10 -8.51
CA GLU A 48 8.94 5.13 -8.15
C GLU A 48 9.72 4.14 -9.03
N MET A 49 9.18 2.93 -9.16
CA MET A 49 9.77 1.86 -9.96
C MET A 49 8.70 0.87 -10.43
N ILE A 50 9.07 0.05 -11.42
CA ILE A 50 8.17 -0.93 -12.02
C ILE A 50 8.72 -2.35 -11.78
N PRO A 51 8.38 -2.99 -10.65
CA PRO A 51 8.83 -4.35 -10.35
C PRO A 51 8.47 -5.39 -11.41
N TYR A 52 7.36 -5.19 -12.13
CA TYR A 52 6.95 -6.12 -13.17
C TYR A 52 6.15 -5.45 -14.29
N GLN A 53 6.45 -5.89 -15.52
CA GLN A 53 5.69 -5.61 -16.72
C GLN A 53 5.60 -6.90 -17.54
N ALA A 54 4.41 -7.24 -18.02
CA ALA A 54 4.22 -8.43 -18.82
C ALA A 54 5.00 -8.34 -20.15
N PRO A 55 5.83 -9.33 -20.50
CA PRO A 55 6.85 -9.19 -21.55
C PRO A 55 6.32 -9.31 -22.98
N PHE A 56 5.08 -9.77 -23.17
CA PHE A 56 4.50 -10.06 -24.49
C PHE A 56 3.69 -8.89 -25.07
N TYR A 57 3.71 -7.71 -24.42
CA TYR A 57 3.13 -6.48 -24.96
C TYR A 57 4.22 -5.57 -25.53
N SER A 58 3.94 -4.93 -26.68
CA SER A 58 4.84 -3.96 -27.31
C SER A 58 4.94 -2.63 -26.56
N PHE A 59 3.90 -2.28 -25.78
CA PHE A 59 3.88 -1.07 -24.96
C PHE A 59 4.32 -1.37 -23.53
N SER A 60 5.27 -0.56 -23.05
CA SER A 60 5.81 -0.58 -21.69
C SER A 60 5.80 0.85 -21.10
N TYR A 61 5.65 0.92 -19.78
CA TYR A 61 5.84 2.17 -19.04
C TYR A 61 7.30 2.29 -18.59
N THR A 62 7.75 3.53 -18.46
CA THR A 62 8.85 3.93 -17.58
C THR A 62 8.26 4.70 -16.39
N PRO A 63 8.95 4.83 -15.24
CA PRO A 63 8.48 5.65 -14.11
C PRO A 63 7.99 7.05 -14.54
N GLU A 64 8.68 7.68 -15.49
CA GLU A 64 8.40 9.03 -15.97
C GLU A 64 7.15 9.11 -16.87
N THR A 65 6.82 8.03 -17.56
CA THR A 65 5.66 7.94 -18.48
C THR A 65 4.46 7.24 -17.86
N ALA A 66 4.63 6.67 -16.66
CA ALA A 66 3.56 5.97 -15.98
C ALA A 66 2.50 6.95 -15.46
N PRO A 67 1.23 6.51 -15.34
CA PRO A 67 0.18 7.37 -14.83
C PRO A 67 0.43 7.75 -13.36
N ARG A 68 -0.11 8.90 -12.96
CA ARG A 68 -0.21 9.28 -11.55
C ARG A 68 -1.57 8.86 -11.01
N PHE A 69 -1.62 8.53 -9.73
CA PHE A 69 -2.83 8.02 -9.09
C PHE A 69 -3.19 8.81 -7.83
N ARG A 70 -4.44 8.75 -7.41
CA ARG A 70 -4.90 9.17 -6.08
C ARG A 70 -5.86 8.13 -5.56
N PHE A 71 -5.76 7.84 -4.26
CA PHE A 71 -6.73 7.03 -3.55
C PHE A 71 -7.44 7.93 -2.54
N THR A 72 -8.72 8.18 -2.75
CA THR A 72 -9.45 9.21 -2.00
C THR A 72 -9.93 8.70 -0.66
N GLN A 73 -10.34 9.61 0.24
CA GLN A 73 -11.06 9.25 1.47
C GLN A 73 -12.35 8.44 1.23
N ALA A 74 -12.97 8.58 0.05
CA ALA A 74 -14.13 7.79 -0.34
C ALA A 74 -13.73 6.40 -0.92
N HIS A 75 -12.45 6.03 -0.81
CA HIS A 75 -11.85 4.84 -1.41
C HIS A 75 -11.97 4.79 -2.93
N GLU A 76 -12.03 5.94 -3.59
CA GLU A 76 -12.03 5.99 -5.06
C GLU A 76 -10.62 5.99 -5.60
N LEU A 77 -10.39 5.21 -6.67
CA LEU A 77 -9.16 5.27 -7.43
C LEU A 77 -9.31 6.29 -8.56
N VAL A 78 -8.43 7.29 -8.57
CA VAL A 78 -8.41 8.32 -9.61
C VAL A 78 -7.07 8.26 -10.33
N ILE A 79 -7.10 8.29 -11.66
CA ILE A 79 -5.91 8.25 -12.52
C ILE A 79 -5.73 9.58 -13.24
N GLN A 80 -4.49 10.04 -13.41
CA GLN A 80 -4.18 11.18 -14.25
C GLN A 80 -3.73 10.72 -15.64
N LYS A 81 -4.52 11.03 -16.66
CA LYS A 81 -4.19 10.84 -18.09
C LYS A 81 -4.19 12.20 -18.78
N ASP A 82 -3.16 12.52 -19.56
CA ASP A 82 -3.06 13.79 -20.31
C ASP A 82 -3.41 15.05 -19.48
N ARG A 83 -2.97 15.07 -18.21
CA ARG A 83 -3.21 16.11 -17.20
C ARG A 83 -4.65 16.18 -16.63
N GLN A 84 -5.59 15.38 -17.12
CA GLN A 84 -6.93 15.28 -16.58
C GLN A 84 -7.03 14.12 -15.58
N TRP A 85 -7.79 14.33 -14.52
CA TRP A 85 -8.07 13.32 -13.51
C TRP A 85 -9.39 12.62 -13.87
N GLU A 86 -9.33 11.30 -13.97
CA GLU A 86 -10.44 10.42 -14.29
C GLU A 86 -10.69 9.48 -13.10
N ASN A 87 -11.92 9.43 -12.60
CA ASN A 87 -12.30 8.51 -11.53
C ASN A 87 -12.56 7.13 -12.15
N LEU A 88 -11.83 6.12 -11.70
CA LEU A 88 -11.97 4.74 -12.15
C LEU A 88 -13.04 3.98 -11.36
N GLY A 89 -13.40 4.44 -10.17
CA GLY A 89 -14.42 3.83 -9.31
C GLY A 89 -13.96 3.63 -7.87
N VAL A 90 -14.88 3.13 -7.05
CA VAL A 90 -14.66 2.81 -5.64
C VAL A 90 -13.95 1.47 -5.54
N MET A 91 -12.84 1.43 -4.80
CA MET A 91 -12.14 0.19 -4.48
C MET A 91 -12.71 -0.42 -3.19
N GLU A 92 -12.88 -1.73 -3.19
CA GLU A 92 -13.32 -2.51 -2.04
C GLU A 92 -12.12 -3.15 -1.35
N GLU A 93 -12.16 -3.26 -0.02
CA GLU A 93 -11.16 -4.04 0.71
C GLU A 93 -11.16 -5.50 0.21
N PHE A 94 -9.97 -6.05 0.00
CA PHE A 94 -9.82 -7.35 -0.64
C PHE A 94 -8.71 -8.17 0.04
N GLU A 95 -8.98 -9.44 0.30
CA GLU A 95 -7.99 -10.35 0.85
C GLU A 95 -7.17 -11.00 -0.26
N LEU A 96 -5.84 -10.87 -0.19
CA LEU A 96 -4.95 -11.49 -1.17
C LEU A 96 -4.61 -12.93 -0.78
N ASP A 97 -4.73 -13.83 -1.74
CA ASP A 97 -4.16 -15.16 -1.70
C ASP A 97 -3.25 -15.43 -2.92
N GLU A 98 -2.72 -16.63 -3.00
CA GLU A 98 -1.83 -17.02 -4.10
C GLU A 98 -2.54 -17.08 -5.45
N THR A 99 -3.82 -17.45 -5.47
CA THR A 99 -4.61 -17.62 -6.69
C THR A 99 -5.00 -16.26 -7.28
N CYS A 100 -5.49 -15.34 -6.45
CA CYS A 100 -5.96 -14.05 -6.90
C CYS A 100 -4.86 -12.99 -7.06
N PHE A 101 -3.59 -13.32 -6.76
CA PHE A 101 -2.47 -12.40 -6.94
C PHE A 101 -1.23 -13.05 -7.56
N ASP A 102 -0.58 -13.99 -6.87
CA ASP A 102 0.72 -14.53 -7.29
C ASP A 102 0.63 -15.21 -8.67
N LYS A 103 -0.44 -15.97 -8.90
CA LYS A 103 -0.68 -16.70 -10.16
C LYS A 103 -1.12 -15.82 -11.32
N LEU A 104 -1.43 -14.55 -11.07
CA LEU A 104 -1.81 -13.61 -12.13
C LEU A 104 -0.59 -13.04 -12.87
N PHE A 105 0.62 -13.33 -12.41
CA PHE A 105 1.86 -12.95 -13.10
C PHE A 105 2.29 -14.07 -14.06
N PHE A 106 2.45 -13.74 -15.34
CA PHE A 106 2.79 -14.75 -16.37
C PHE A 106 4.25 -15.20 -16.31
N THR A 107 5.14 -14.28 -15.94
CA THR A 107 6.59 -14.53 -15.83
C THR A 107 7.13 -13.71 -14.67
N GLY A 108 8.37 -14.00 -14.26
CA GLY A 108 9.09 -13.19 -13.30
C GLY A 108 9.58 -14.01 -12.13
N ARG A 109 9.66 -13.35 -10.97
CA ARG A 109 10.22 -13.93 -9.76
C ARG A 109 9.06 -14.26 -8.81
N ASP A 110 8.52 -15.48 -8.89
CA ASP A 110 7.38 -15.91 -8.07
C ASP A 110 7.58 -15.62 -6.57
N TRP A 111 8.82 -15.79 -6.10
CA TRP A 111 9.21 -15.49 -4.73
C TRP A 111 9.04 -14.01 -4.34
N GLU A 112 9.19 -13.09 -5.29
CA GLU A 112 9.02 -11.65 -5.09
C GLU A 112 7.55 -11.27 -5.00
N PHE A 113 6.69 -11.82 -5.86
CA PHE A 113 5.24 -11.59 -5.81
C PHE A 113 4.64 -12.17 -4.52
N ALA A 114 5.01 -13.41 -4.18
CA ALA A 114 4.65 -14.02 -2.91
C ALA A 114 5.14 -13.20 -1.70
N ARG A 115 6.32 -12.58 -1.80
CA ARG A 115 6.85 -11.71 -0.74
C ARG A 115 6.02 -10.43 -0.60
N ILE A 116 5.61 -9.79 -1.70
CA ILE A 116 4.76 -8.60 -1.69
C ILE A 116 3.41 -8.93 -1.06
N ARG A 117 2.79 -10.05 -1.43
CA ARG A 117 1.54 -10.52 -0.82
C ARG A 117 1.70 -10.80 0.68
N LYS A 118 2.70 -11.59 1.09
CA LYS A 118 2.91 -11.96 2.51
C LYS A 118 3.24 -10.76 3.41
N LYS A 119 3.87 -9.73 2.85
CA LYS A 119 4.20 -8.48 3.56
C LYS A 119 3.11 -7.42 3.45
N ASN A 120 2.03 -7.70 2.72
CA ASN A 120 0.88 -6.83 2.66
C ASN A 120 0.19 -6.72 4.03
N SER A 121 -0.33 -5.54 4.34
CA SER A 121 -1.13 -5.28 5.54
C SER A 121 -2.59 -5.06 5.21
N MET A 122 -2.87 -4.37 4.11
CA MET A 122 -4.21 -4.07 3.61
C MET A 122 -4.18 -4.03 2.09
N ALA A 123 -5.21 -4.52 1.43
CA ALA A 123 -5.36 -4.39 -0.01
C ALA A 123 -6.77 -3.94 -0.36
N TRP A 124 -6.86 -3.22 -1.47
CA TRP A 124 -8.11 -2.88 -2.10
C TRP A 124 -8.10 -3.33 -3.55
N ARG A 125 -9.28 -3.61 -4.09
CA ARG A 125 -9.49 -4.01 -5.47
C ARG A 125 -10.61 -3.20 -6.10
N LEU A 126 -10.43 -2.89 -7.37
CA LEU A 126 -11.47 -2.32 -8.24
C LEU A 126 -11.49 -3.12 -9.54
N ASP A 127 -12.67 -3.57 -9.95
CA ASP A 127 -12.92 -4.03 -11.31
C ASP A 127 -13.43 -2.84 -12.12
N ALA A 128 -12.57 -2.31 -12.98
CA ALA A 128 -12.86 -1.14 -13.79
C ALA A 128 -13.69 -1.55 -15.01
N ALA A 129 -14.92 -1.05 -15.06
CA ALA A 129 -15.79 -1.18 -16.21
C ALA A 129 -15.33 -0.23 -17.33
N ASP A 130 -14.40 -0.66 -18.17
CA ASP A 130 -14.13 -0.01 -19.45
C ASP A 130 -14.86 -0.78 -20.56
N GLU A 131 -15.53 -0.05 -21.45
CA GLU A 131 -16.35 -0.54 -22.56
C GLU A 131 -15.59 -1.45 -23.54
N GLN A 132 -14.25 -1.41 -23.54
CA GLN A 132 -13.44 -2.21 -24.48
C GLN A 132 -12.64 -3.35 -23.85
N ARG A 133 -12.26 -3.28 -22.56
CA ARG A 133 -11.56 -4.34 -21.82
C ARG A 133 -11.81 -4.20 -20.32
N ALA A 134 -12.48 -5.16 -19.70
CA ALA A 134 -12.64 -5.24 -18.25
C ALA A 134 -11.25 -5.35 -17.58
N GLY A 135 -10.76 -4.22 -17.06
CA GLY A 135 -9.51 -4.11 -16.33
C GLY A 135 -9.75 -4.23 -14.85
N PHE A 136 -8.74 -4.60 -14.08
CA PHE A 136 -8.80 -4.56 -12.62
C PHE A 136 -7.55 -3.93 -12.04
N TYR A 137 -7.73 -3.34 -10.86
CA TYR A 137 -6.67 -2.69 -10.11
C TYR A 137 -6.57 -3.30 -8.72
N TYR A 138 -5.33 -3.52 -8.26
CA TYR A 138 -5.03 -3.77 -6.86
C TYR A 138 -4.24 -2.59 -6.29
N LEU A 139 -4.64 -2.10 -5.12
CA LEU A 139 -3.88 -1.15 -4.33
C LEU A 139 -3.42 -1.84 -3.05
N LEU A 140 -2.11 -1.95 -2.86
CA LEU A 140 -1.52 -2.74 -1.79
C LEU A 140 -0.75 -1.86 -0.83
N HIS A 141 -1.06 -1.98 0.45
CA HIS A 141 -0.37 -1.26 1.51
C HIS A 141 0.43 -2.24 2.37
N GLN A 142 1.74 -2.14 2.30
CA GLN A 142 2.67 -3.05 2.97
C GLN A 142 2.82 -2.71 4.45
N LYS A 143 3.17 -3.71 5.27
CA LYS A 143 3.40 -3.56 6.72
C LYS A 143 4.50 -2.54 7.09
N ASN A 144 5.37 -2.21 6.14
CA ASN A 144 6.42 -1.21 6.29
C ASN A 144 6.05 0.17 5.71
N GLY A 145 4.78 0.38 5.34
CA GLY A 145 4.29 1.63 4.72
C GLY A 145 4.50 1.72 3.20
N GLY A 146 5.18 0.75 2.58
CA GLY A 146 5.34 0.72 1.12
C GLY A 146 4.01 0.53 0.40
N ILE A 147 3.88 1.11 -0.79
CA ILE A 147 2.65 1.05 -1.58
C ILE A 147 2.95 0.42 -2.92
N TYR A 148 2.09 -0.50 -3.35
CA TYR A 148 2.13 -1.06 -4.70
C TYR A 148 0.78 -0.89 -5.37
N LEU A 149 0.80 -0.67 -6.67
CA LEU A 149 -0.41 -0.67 -7.50
C LEU A 149 -0.22 -1.65 -8.64
N ALA A 150 -1.13 -2.61 -8.78
CA ALA A 150 -1.16 -3.53 -9.91
C ALA A 150 -2.34 -3.19 -10.82
N HIS A 151 -2.13 -3.34 -12.13
CA HIS A 151 -3.15 -3.20 -13.15
C HIS A 151 -3.14 -4.42 -14.06
N GLY A 152 -4.30 -5.05 -14.21
CA GLY A 152 -4.49 -6.27 -14.99
C GLY A 152 -5.78 -6.25 -15.80
N TYR A 153 -6.02 -7.34 -16.54
CA TYR A 153 -7.18 -7.51 -17.41
C TYR A 153 -7.77 -8.91 -17.26
N HIS A 154 -9.09 -9.01 -17.40
CA HIS A 154 -9.80 -10.27 -17.58
C HIS A 154 -9.84 -10.62 -19.07
N THR A 155 -9.25 -11.74 -19.49
CA THR A 155 -9.15 -12.12 -20.91
C THR A 155 -10.30 -12.98 -21.43
N ASP A 156 -11.19 -13.49 -20.55
CA ASP A 156 -12.38 -14.28 -20.93
C ASP A 156 -13.72 -13.59 -20.66
N GLY A 157 -13.71 -12.29 -20.29
CA GLY A 157 -14.92 -11.53 -20.00
C GLY A 157 -15.69 -12.03 -18.77
N ARG A 158 -15.07 -12.87 -17.92
CA ARG A 158 -15.60 -13.20 -16.60
C ARG A 158 -15.00 -12.25 -15.57
N ASP A 159 -15.87 -11.61 -14.80
CA ASP A 159 -15.53 -10.67 -13.74
C ASP A 159 -15.08 -11.42 -12.46
N SER A 160 -14.02 -12.23 -12.58
CA SER A 160 -13.42 -12.91 -11.43
C SER A 160 -11.90 -13.01 -11.60
N PRO A 161 -11.13 -12.65 -10.57
CA PRO A 161 -9.67 -12.75 -10.60
C PRO A 161 -9.22 -14.21 -10.53
N ASP A 162 -10.09 -15.12 -10.10
CA ASP A 162 -9.87 -16.57 -10.09
C ASP A 162 -10.15 -17.21 -11.45
N SER A 163 -10.63 -16.43 -12.42
CA SER A 163 -10.72 -16.93 -13.80
C SER A 163 -9.31 -17.25 -14.28
N GLN A 164 -9.14 -18.40 -14.94
CA GLN A 164 -7.87 -18.82 -15.54
C GLN A 164 -7.38 -17.88 -16.65
N SER A 165 -8.12 -16.80 -16.89
CA SER A 165 -7.96 -15.87 -17.98
C SER A 165 -7.62 -14.47 -17.44
N SER A 166 -7.39 -14.30 -16.13
CA SER A 166 -6.97 -13.01 -15.57
C SER A 166 -5.46 -12.87 -15.54
N ILE A 167 -4.94 -11.68 -15.87
CA ILE A 167 -3.51 -11.42 -15.88
C ILE A 167 -3.17 -10.02 -15.40
N ILE A 168 -2.19 -9.92 -14.50
CA ILE A 168 -1.56 -8.65 -14.14
C ILE A 168 -0.60 -8.28 -15.27
N ARG A 169 -0.78 -7.08 -15.84
CA ARG A 169 0.09 -6.54 -16.88
C ARG A 169 1.19 -5.67 -16.30
N TRP A 170 0.89 -4.91 -15.24
CA TRP A 170 1.85 -4.06 -14.57
C TRP A 170 1.75 -4.16 -13.06
N LEU A 171 2.91 -4.11 -12.41
CA LEU A 171 3.04 -3.87 -10.99
C LEU A 171 3.97 -2.68 -10.80
N PHE A 172 3.46 -1.65 -10.12
CA PHE A 172 4.17 -0.43 -9.77
C PHE A 172 4.46 -0.42 -8.28
N LYS A 173 5.65 0.04 -7.92
CA LYS A 173 5.93 0.53 -6.58
C LYS A 173 5.68 2.03 -6.58
N MET A 174 4.89 2.49 -5.63
CA MET A 174 4.43 3.87 -5.58
C MET A 174 5.16 4.66 -4.51
N GLU A 175 5.32 5.95 -4.76
CA GLU A 175 5.71 6.95 -3.78
C GLU A 175 4.72 8.10 -3.78
N THR A 176 4.61 8.79 -2.65
CA THR A 176 3.86 10.05 -2.59
C THR A 176 4.66 11.11 -3.32
N ALA A 177 4.02 11.84 -4.24
CA ALA A 177 4.62 13.03 -4.81
C ALA A 177 4.93 14.01 -3.69
N ASP A 178 6.14 14.57 -3.68
CA ASP A 178 6.45 15.69 -2.81
C ASP A 178 5.43 16.81 -3.06
N SER A 179 4.94 17.40 -1.98
CA SER A 179 4.05 18.56 -2.08
C SER A 179 4.89 19.74 -2.56
N ASP A 180 4.71 20.15 -3.82
CA ASP A 180 5.21 21.44 -4.32
C ASP A 180 4.61 22.61 -3.51
#